data_AF-A0A7R9MAD7-F1
#
_entry.id   AF-A0A7R9MAD7-F1
#
_cell.length_a   1.000
_cell.length_b   1.000
_cell.length_c   1.000
_cell.angle_alpha   90.00
_cell.angle_beta   90.00
_cell.angle_gamma   90.00
#
_symmetry.space_group_name_H-M   'P 1'
#
loop_
_entity.id
_entity.type
_entity.pdbx_description
1 polymer ?
#
loop_
_entity_poly.entity_id
_entity_poly.type
_entity_poly.pdbx_seq_one_letter_code
_entity_poly.pdbx_strand_id
1 'polypeptide(L)'
;VIDNRDAPLIQAEGLELENLVKGRQFLDNHFQAYVNSVEHLVNGDVVNTRSDLNNRECYHKFVDTFNDKCMNIAENSYVLGKLYQFVNICEQSSATGAEAALTQLVSYCQQEMQYPAYIL
;
A
#
# COMPACT_ATOMS: atom_id res chain seq x y z
N VAL A 1 -5.14 -33.21 24.50
CA VAL A 1 -5.63 -32.55 25.72
C VAL A 1 -4.99 -31.18 25.70
N ILE A 2 -5.77 -30.13 25.47
CA ILE A 2 -5.25 -28.75 25.55
C ILE A 2 -5.11 -28.46 27.05
N ASP A 3 -3.91 -28.09 27.50
CA ASP A 3 -3.67 -27.71 28.90
C ASP A 3 -4.35 -26.36 29.14
N ASN A 4 -5.09 -26.20 30.23
CA ASN A 4 -5.78 -24.95 30.57
C ASN A 4 -4.81 -23.75 30.73
N ARG A 5 -3.50 -23.98 30.81
CA ARG A 5 -2.45 -22.96 30.80
C ARG A 5 -2.14 -22.39 29.41
N ASP A 6 -2.55 -23.07 28.33
CA ASP A 6 -2.32 -22.64 26.95
C ASP A 6 -3.42 -21.70 26.44
N ALA A 7 -4.59 -21.65 27.10
CA ALA A 7 -5.73 -20.84 26.69
C ALA A 7 -5.43 -19.32 26.57
N PRO A 8 -4.65 -18.68 27.47
CA PRO A 8 -4.27 -17.28 27.32
C PRO A 8 -3.32 -17.03 26.15
N LEU A 9 -2.42 -17.98 25.86
CA LEU A 9 -1.49 -17.90 24.73
C LEU A 9 -2.24 -18.03 23.40
N ILE A 10 -3.14 -19.01 23.29
CA ILE A 10 -3.99 -19.22 22.11
C ILE A 10 -4.89 -17.99 21.85
N GLN A 11 -5.41 -17.34 22.91
CA GLN A 11 -6.17 -16.10 22.77
C GLN A 11 -5.31 -14.92 22.29
N ALA A 12 -4.08 -14.79 22.79
CA ALA A 12 -3.15 -13.75 22.36
C ALA A 12 -2.73 -13.93 20.88
N GLU A 13 -2.40 -15.16 20.48
CA GLU A 13 -2.09 -15.50 19.09
C GLU A 13 -3.28 -15.25 18.16
N GLY A 14 -4.51 -15.56 18.62
CA GLY A 14 -5.73 -15.26 17.88
C GLY A 14 -5.93 -13.77 17.64
N LEU A 15 -5.66 -12.94 18.65
CA LEU A 15 -5.75 -11.48 18.55
C LEU A 15 -4.65 -10.90 17.63
N GLU A 16 -3.43 -11.44 17.71
CA GLU A 16 -2.32 -11.04 16.84
C GLU A 16 -2.62 -11.36 15.37
N LEU A 17 -3.11 -12.57 15.09
CA LEU A 17 -3.53 -12.96 13.74
C LEU A 17 -4.66 -12.06 13.20
N GLU A 18 -5.65 -11.76 14.03
CA GLU A 18 -6.77 -10.88 13.64
C GLU A 18 -6.26 -9.47 13.27
N ASN A 19 -5.31 -8.93 14.03
CA ASN A 19 -4.70 -7.63 13.75
C ASN A 19 -3.91 -7.64 12.44
N LEU A 20 -3.13 -8.71 12.18
CA LEU A 20 -2.40 -8.87 10.91
C LEU A 20 -3.36 -8.93 9.72
N VAL A 21 -4.44 -9.71 9.82
CA VAL A 21 -5.45 -9.81 8.75
C VAL A 21 -6.13 -8.46 8.50
N LYS A 22 -6.54 -7.76 9.57
CA LYS A 22 -7.18 -6.44 9.45
C LYS A 22 -6.25 -5.41 8.83
N GLY A 23 -4.98 -5.36 9.22
CA GLY A 23 -4.04 -4.41 8.64
C GLY A 23 -3.71 -4.71 7.17
N ARG A 24 -3.62 -5.99 6.78
CA ARG A 24 -3.49 -6.37 5.35
C ARG A 24 -4.70 -5.94 4.54
N GLN A 25 -5.90 -6.22 5.05
CA GLN A 25 -7.15 -5.83 4.39
C GLN A 25 -7.28 -4.31 4.27
N PHE A 26 -6.87 -3.57 5.31
CA PHE A 26 -6.79 -2.11 5.28
C PHE A 26 -5.89 -1.65 4.13
N LEU A 27 -4.65 -2.14 4.05
CA LEU A 27 -3.73 -1.76 2.97
C LEU A 27 -4.24 -2.17 1.59
N ASP A 28 -4.81 -3.37 1.44
CA ASP A 28 -5.39 -3.85 0.19
C ASP A 28 -6.50 -2.92 -0.30
N ASN A 29 -7.40 -2.52 0.60
CA ASN A 29 -8.51 -1.62 0.30
C ASN A 29 -8.02 -0.22 -0.09
N HIS A 30 -7.04 0.32 0.64
CA HIS A 30 -6.52 1.66 0.37
C HIS A 30 -5.74 1.73 -0.94
N PHE A 31 -4.89 0.74 -1.23
CA PHE A 31 -4.22 0.66 -2.52
C PHE A 31 -5.23 0.50 -3.67
N GLN A 32 -6.24 -0.36 -3.52
CA GLN A 32 -7.27 -0.52 -4.55
C GLN A 32 -8.06 0.77 -4.78
N ALA A 33 -8.47 1.46 -3.70
CA ALA A 33 -9.21 2.71 -3.80
C ALA A 33 -8.36 3.82 -4.44
N TYR A 34 -7.09 3.93 -4.06
CA TYR A 34 -6.16 4.86 -4.68
C TYR A 34 -5.98 4.56 -6.17
N VAL A 35 -5.70 3.30 -6.53
CA VAL A 35 -5.55 2.90 -7.93
C VAL A 35 -6.80 3.21 -8.77
N ASN A 36 -7.99 2.89 -8.25
CA ASN A 36 -9.25 3.22 -8.92
C ASN A 36 -9.40 4.73 -9.13
N SER A 37 -8.94 5.55 -8.18
CA SER A 37 -9.02 7.01 -8.30
C SER A 37 -8.13 7.57 -9.40
N VAL A 38 -7.00 6.91 -9.70
CA VAL A 38 -6.00 7.38 -10.68
C VAL A 38 -6.05 6.60 -12.00
N GLU A 39 -6.91 5.59 -12.13
CA GLU A 39 -6.97 4.71 -13.31
C GLU A 39 -7.15 5.49 -14.63
N HIS A 40 -7.93 6.57 -14.60
CA HIS A 40 -8.15 7.45 -15.75
C HIS A 40 -6.90 8.23 -16.22
N LEU A 41 -5.80 8.21 -15.44
CA LEU A 41 -4.52 8.83 -15.76
C LEU A 41 -3.51 7.85 -16.37
N VAL A 42 -3.88 6.57 -16.44
CA VAL A 42 -3.00 5.46 -16.85
C VAL A 42 -3.60 4.78 -18.08
N ASN A 43 -2.76 4.39 -19.05
CA ASN A 43 -3.19 3.74 -20.29
C ASN A 43 -3.23 2.19 -20.20
N GLY A 44 -3.12 1.64 -18.99
CA GLY A 44 -2.97 0.20 -18.76
C GLY A 44 -3.40 -0.23 -17.37
N ASP A 45 -3.32 -1.53 -17.11
CA ASP A 45 -3.76 -2.13 -15.84
C ASP A 45 -2.68 -2.00 -14.77
N VAL A 46 -2.96 -1.18 -13.76
CA VAL A 46 -2.07 -0.91 -12.62
C VAL A 46 -2.00 -2.08 -11.64
N VAL A 47 -3.03 -2.91 -11.52
CA VAL A 47 -3.15 -3.93 -10.47
C VAL A 47 -2.60 -5.28 -10.92
N ASN A 48 -2.95 -5.73 -12.12
CA ASN A 48 -2.65 -7.11 -12.53
C ASN A 48 -1.39 -7.26 -13.38
N THR A 49 -0.72 -6.16 -13.72
CA THR A 49 0.53 -6.20 -14.50
C THR A 49 1.77 -6.02 -13.63
N ARG A 50 2.93 -6.38 -14.17
CA ARG A 50 4.24 -6.13 -13.57
C ARG A 50 5.14 -5.55 -14.67
N SER A 51 5.21 -4.23 -14.72
CA SER A 51 6.04 -3.52 -15.69
C SER A 51 7.51 -3.53 -15.26
N ASP A 52 8.43 -3.57 -16.22
CA ASP A 52 9.86 -3.38 -15.95
C ASP A 52 10.11 -1.93 -15.51
N LEU A 53 10.91 -1.72 -14.47
CA LEU A 53 11.21 -0.39 -13.95
C LEU A 53 12.27 0.32 -14.81
N ASN A 54 11.81 1.22 -15.69
CA ASN A 54 12.66 2.09 -16.51
C ASN A 54 12.68 3.52 -15.97
N ASN A 55 11.55 4.01 -15.47
CA ASN A 55 11.37 5.36 -14.94
C ASN A 55 11.61 5.41 -13.42
N ARG A 56 12.89 5.25 -13.03
CA ARG A 56 13.31 5.24 -11.62
C ARG A 56 12.98 6.53 -10.88
N GLU A 57 13.08 7.68 -11.55
CA GLU A 57 12.80 8.98 -10.91
C GLU A 57 11.33 9.08 -10.49
N CYS A 58 10.41 8.73 -11.39
CA CYS A 58 8.98 8.68 -11.06
C CYS A 58 8.73 7.71 -9.91
N TYR A 59 9.26 6.49 -10.00
CA TYR A 59 9.07 5.47 -8.97
C TYR A 59 9.56 5.94 -7.59
N HIS A 60 10.75 6.53 -7.50
CA HIS A 60 11.28 7.03 -6.23
C HIS A 60 10.42 8.16 -5.65
N LYS A 61 9.92 9.08 -6.48
CA LYS A 61 8.97 10.11 -6.01
C LYS A 61 7.73 9.51 -5.36
N PHE A 62 7.15 8.47 -5.96
CA PHE A 62 6.01 7.76 -5.40
C PHE A 62 6.34 7.06 -4.09
N VAL A 63 7.44 6.32 -4.03
CA VAL A 63 7.88 5.59 -2.83
C VAL A 63 8.17 6.54 -1.68
N ASP A 64 8.95 7.59 -1.94
CA ASP A 64 9.33 8.58 -0.92
C ASP A 64 8.09 9.33 -0.42
N THR A 65 7.20 9.74 -1.34
CA THR A 65 5.93 10.37 -0.97
C THR A 65 5.06 9.44 -0.13
N PHE A 66 4.96 8.16 -0.49
CA PHE A 66 4.19 7.20 0.27
C PHE A 66 4.77 7.01 1.68
N ASN A 67 6.09 6.83 1.75
CA ASN A 67 6.80 6.65 3.01
C ASN A 67 6.60 7.84 3.97
N ASP A 68 6.64 9.05 3.43
CA ASP A 68 6.59 10.28 4.23
C ASP A 68 5.18 10.75 4.56
N LYS A 69 4.19 10.48 3.69
CA LYS A 69 2.83 11.02 3.81
C LYS A 69 1.78 9.98 4.21
N CYS A 70 2.03 8.71 3.96
CA CYS A 70 1.06 7.63 4.17
C CYS A 70 1.49 6.72 5.32
N MET A 71 2.60 6.00 5.14
CA MET A 71 3.07 5.00 6.10
C MET A 71 4.54 4.68 5.86
N ASN A 72 5.31 4.55 6.95
CA ASN A 72 6.69 4.10 6.90
C ASN A 72 6.77 2.67 6.34
N ILE A 73 7.41 2.52 5.17
CA ILE A 73 7.52 1.23 4.47
C ILE A 73 8.37 0.24 5.28
N ALA A 74 9.38 0.72 6.01
CA ALA A 74 10.25 -0.13 6.82
C ALA A 74 9.53 -0.74 8.03
N GLU A 75 8.44 -0.12 8.49
CA GLU A 75 7.60 -0.60 9.60
C GLU A 75 6.44 -1.48 9.12
N ASN A 76 6.23 -1.61 7.80
CA ASN A 76 5.14 -2.38 7.25
C ASN A 76 5.59 -3.16 6.01
N SER A 77 6.10 -4.37 6.27
CA SER A 77 6.68 -5.22 5.23
C SER A 77 5.68 -5.63 4.15
N TYR A 78 4.38 -5.64 4.48
CA TYR A 78 3.32 -5.96 3.54
C TYR A 78 3.19 -4.93 2.41
N VAL A 79 3.52 -3.66 2.67
CA VAL A 79 3.50 -2.58 1.66
C VAL A 79 4.45 -2.88 0.50
N LEU A 80 5.59 -3.56 0.76
CA LEU A 80 6.55 -3.91 -0.29
C LEU A 80 5.90 -4.70 -1.44
N GLY A 81 4.90 -5.54 -1.11
CA GLY A 81 4.13 -6.31 -2.09
C GLY A 81 3.20 -5.46 -2.97
N LYS A 82 3.02 -4.17 -2.67
CA LYS A 82 2.14 -3.23 -3.39
C LYS A 82 2.90 -2.20 -4.22
N LEU A 83 4.20 -1.99 -3.95
CA LEU A 83 5.01 -0.96 -4.63
C LEU A 83 5.13 -1.13 -6.15
N TYR A 84 4.86 -2.33 -6.68
CA TYR A 84 4.80 -2.56 -8.12
C TYR A 84 3.71 -1.71 -8.80
N GLN A 85 2.66 -1.32 -8.07
CA GLN A 85 1.58 -0.48 -8.61
C GLN A 85 2.11 0.92 -8.95
N PHE A 86 3.04 1.46 -8.16
CA PHE A 86 3.72 2.71 -8.48
C PHE A 86 4.61 2.58 -9.70
N VAL A 87 5.27 1.43 -9.89
CA VAL A 87 6.00 1.13 -11.14
C VAL A 87 5.03 1.16 -12.32
N ASN A 88 3.91 0.45 -12.23
CA ASN A 88 2.92 0.42 -13.32
C ASN A 88 2.36 1.81 -13.64
N ILE A 89 2.05 2.64 -12.64
CA ILE A 89 1.63 4.03 -12.85
C ILE A 89 2.72 4.78 -13.62
N CYS A 90 3.98 4.68 -13.22
CA CYS A 90 5.10 5.38 -13.86
C CYS A 90 5.40 4.94 -15.28
N GLU A 91 5.22 3.66 -15.60
CA GLU A 91 5.53 3.10 -16.93
C GLU A 91 4.35 3.23 -17.90
N GLN A 92 3.11 3.30 -17.40
CA GLN A 92 1.90 3.23 -18.22
C GLN A 92 1.15 4.57 -18.34
N SER A 93 1.64 5.64 -17.70
CA SER A 93 1.10 6.98 -17.81
C SER A 93 2.01 7.90 -18.64
N SER A 94 1.45 9.01 -19.13
CA SER A 94 2.30 10.12 -19.58
C SER A 94 3.02 10.74 -18.38
N ALA A 95 4.08 11.52 -18.63
CA ALA A 95 4.74 12.28 -17.56
C ALA A 95 3.76 13.17 -16.77
N THR A 96 2.78 13.76 -17.46
CA THR A 96 1.71 14.55 -16.83
C THR A 96 0.72 13.69 -16.04
N GLY A 97 0.42 12.48 -16.50
CA GLY A 97 -0.45 11.54 -15.80
C GLY A 97 0.19 11.02 -14.50
N ALA A 98 1.48 10.67 -14.55
CA ALA A 98 2.25 10.28 -13.38
C ALA A 98 2.27 11.39 -12.31
N GLU A 99 2.52 12.64 -12.71
CA GLU A 99 2.57 13.77 -11.78
C GLU A 99 1.20 14.08 -11.16
N ALA A 100 0.12 13.95 -11.95
CA ALA A 100 -1.24 14.07 -11.44
C ALA A 100 -1.59 12.96 -10.44
N ALA A 101 -1.21 11.71 -10.74
CA ALA A 101 -1.39 10.58 -9.82
C ALA A 101 -0.59 10.75 -8.53
N LEU A 102 0.64 11.29 -8.61
CA LEU A 102 1.47 11.61 -7.44
C LEU A 102 0.81 12.68 -6.57
N THR A 103 0.27 13.73 -7.18
CA THR A 103 -0.46 14.79 -6.46
C THR A 103 -1.70 14.23 -5.75
N GLN A 104 -2.42 13.32 -6.42
CA GLN A 104 -3.55 12.62 -5.83
C GLN A 104 -3.13 11.72 -4.66
N LEU A 105 -1.97 11.05 -4.74
CA LEU A 105 -1.45 10.25 -3.63
C LEU A 105 -1.22 11.08 -2.37
N VAL A 106 -0.61 12.27 -2.51
CA VAL A 106 -0.39 13.20 -1.38
C VAL A 106 -1.71 13.51 -0.68
N SER A 107 -2.74 13.83 -1.47
CA SER A 107 -4.06 14.18 -0.94
C SER A 107 -4.76 12.98 -0.31
N TYR A 108 -4.69 11.82 -0.96
CA TYR A 108 -5.28 10.57 -0.50
C TYR A 108 -4.73 10.15 0.87
N CYS A 109 -3.41 10.24 1.06
CA CYS A 109 -2.79 9.81 2.31
C CYS A 109 -3.12 10.70 3.50
N GLN A 110 -3.36 11.99 3.27
CA GLN A 110 -3.75 12.92 4.32
C GLN A 110 -5.22 12.74 4.76
N GLN A 111 -6.07 12.24 3.88
CA GLN A 111 -7.52 12.14 4.10
C GLN A 111 -7.97 10.76 4.53
N GLU A 112 -7.44 9.72 3.88
CA GLU A 112 -8.00 8.37 3.92
C GLU A 112 -7.09 7.37 4.65
N MET A 113 -5.76 7.59 4.70
CA MET A 113 -4.81 6.64 5.30
C MET A 113 -4.45 6.94 6.77
N GLN A 114 -5.27 7.73 7.49
CA GLN A 114 -5.14 7.90 8.93
C GLN A 114 -5.68 6.66 9.66
N TYR A 115 -4.86 5.63 9.85
CA TYR A 115 -5.20 4.45 10.66
C TYR A 115 -4.09 4.15 11.69
N PRO A 116 -4.42 3.54 12.85
CA PRO A 116 -3.53 3.48 13.99
C PRO A 116 -2.27 2.67 13.66
N ALA A 117 -1.18 3.03 14.32
CA ALA A 117 0.11 2.35 14.27
C ALA A 117 -0.01 0.85 14.60
N TYR A 118 -0.39 0.03 13.62
CA TYR A 118 -0.23 -1.41 13.64
C TYR A 118 0.94 -1.72 12.71
N ILE A 119 2.04 -2.14 13.33
CA ILE A 119 3.21 -2.70 12.63
C ILE A 119 2.76 -4.05 12.05
N LEU A 120 2.87 -4.22 10.73
CA LEU A 120 2.60 -5.49 10.02
C LEU A 120 3.87 -6.21 9.63
#